data_AF-A0A0K1S8R4-F1
#
_entry.id   AF-A0A0K1S8R4-F1
#
_cell.length_a   1.000
_cell.length_b   1.000
_cell.length_c   1.000
_cell.angle_alpha   90.00
_cell.angle_beta   90.00
_cell.angle_gamma   90.00
#
_symmetry.space_group_name_H-M   'P 1'
#
loop_
_entity.id
_entity.type
_entity.pdbx_description
1 polymer ?
#
loop_
_entity_poly.entity_id
_entity_poly.type
_entity_poly.pdbx_seq_one_letter_code
_entity_poly.pdbx_strand_id
1 'polypeptide(L)'
;MWVIPVTVEFNDNRRTVNVLLDTGSQVTVFHPDLLDFLDLPTSQSSARGSGVTGSSWYRTARLDRLEIGSILFSETEVFFGSLPGVFSKYYIDGILGGDILKELKVIIDYPQKTLKLEKLFISL
;
A
#
# COMPACT_ATOMS: atom_id res chain seq x y z
N MET A 1 -9.13 -6.11 11.98
CA MET A 1 -8.09 -5.46 11.16
C MET A 1 -7.80 -6.40 10.01
N TRP A 2 -7.77 -5.89 8.79
CA TRP A 2 -7.51 -6.70 7.60
C TRP A 2 -6.08 -6.43 7.13
N VAL A 3 -5.16 -7.31 7.50
CA VAL A 3 -3.77 -7.26 7.06
C VAL A 3 -3.59 -8.31 5.98
N ILE A 4 -3.09 -7.91 4.81
CA ILE A 4 -2.91 -8.77 3.66
C ILE A 4 -1.47 -8.71 3.15
N PRO A 5 -0.94 -9.80 2.56
CA PRO A 5 0.34 -9.75 1.90
C PRO A 5 0.22 -8.96 0.58
N VAL A 6 1.15 -8.04 0.37
CA VAL A 6 1.34 -7.34 -0.90
C VAL A 6 2.77 -7.51 -1.35
N THR A 7 2.95 -7.89 -2.60
CA THR A 7 4.29 -8.00 -3.17
C THR A 7 4.57 -6.79 -4.02
N VAL A 8 5.71 -6.14 -3.77
CA VAL A 8 6.17 -4.98 -4.52
C VAL A 8 7.45 -5.33 -5.26
N GLU A 9 7.68 -4.67 -6.39
CA GLU A 9 8.85 -4.90 -7.21
C GLU A 9 9.36 -3.62 -7.88
N PHE A 10 10.69 -3.52 -7.98
CA PHE A 10 11.41 -2.53 -8.76
C PHE A 10 12.77 -3.10 -9.20
N ASN A 11 13.14 -2.99 -10.48
CA ASN A 11 14.42 -3.48 -11.02
C ASN A 11 14.77 -4.92 -10.58
N ASP A 12 13.83 -5.86 -10.76
CA ASP A 12 13.93 -7.28 -10.37
C ASP A 12 14.04 -7.54 -8.84
N ASN A 13 14.20 -6.51 -8.00
CA ASN A 13 14.11 -6.64 -6.55
C ASN A 13 12.65 -6.76 -6.14
N ARG A 14 12.30 -7.88 -5.48
CA ARG A 14 10.92 -8.19 -5.11
C ARG A 14 10.80 -8.47 -3.61
N ARG A 15 9.79 -7.89 -2.97
CA ARG A 15 9.50 -8.13 -1.54
C ARG A 15 8.01 -8.27 -1.28
N THR A 16 7.63 -9.29 -0.51
CA THR A 16 6.30 -9.37 0.09
C THR A 16 6.31 -8.68 1.45
N VAL A 17 5.37 -7.77 1.66
CA VAL A 17 5.18 -7.00 2.88
C VAL A 17 3.75 -7.12 3.36
N ASN A 18 3.52 -6.92 4.66
CA ASN A 18 2.18 -6.95 5.23
C ASN A 18 1.58 -5.56 5.24
N VAL A 19 0.43 -5.38 4.61
CA VAL A 19 -0.26 -4.08 4.55
C VAL A 19 -1.62 -4.14 5.20
N LEU A 20 -1.95 -3.08 5.94
CA LEU A 20 -3.28 -2.83 6.43
C LEU A 20 -4.16 -2.30 5.30
N LEU A 21 -5.29 -2.96 5.03
CA LEU A 21 -6.34 -2.39 4.18
C LEU A 21 -7.02 -1.23 4.94
N ASP A 22 -6.95 -0.02 4.39
CA ASP A 22 -7.48 1.19 5.01
C ASP A 22 -8.30 2.02 4.01
N THR A 23 -9.62 1.86 4.07
CA THR A 23 -10.56 2.66 3.27
C THR A 23 -10.61 4.13 3.70
N GLY A 24 -10.05 4.49 4.86
CA GLY A 24 -9.94 5.86 5.36
C GLY A 24 -8.68 6.59 4.89
N SER A 25 -7.71 5.88 4.29
CA SER A 25 -6.53 6.48 3.67
C SER A 25 -6.79 6.79 2.20
N GLN A 26 -6.39 7.98 1.75
CA GLN A 26 -6.44 8.34 0.32
C GLN A 26 -5.32 7.66 -0.49
N VAL A 27 -4.20 7.36 0.15
CA VAL A 27 -2.97 6.91 -0.52
C VAL A 27 -2.41 5.65 0.13
N THR A 28 -1.67 4.88 -0.67
CA THR A 28 -0.93 3.70 -0.24
C THR A 28 0.45 4.14 0.27
N VAL A 29 0.77 3.77 1.51
CA VAL A 29 1.97 4.21 2.23
C VAL A 29 2.75 3.02 2.75
N PHE A 30 4.06 2.96 2.48
CA PHE A 30 4.96 1.95 3.03
C PHE A 30 5.95 2.53 4.03
N HIS A 31 6.48 1.67 4.89
CA HIS A 31 7.59 2.01 5.77
C HIS A 31 8.86 2.32 4.94
N PRO A 32 9.68 3.32 5.33
CA PRO A 32 10.87 3.73 4.57
C PRO A 32 11.92 2.63 4.36
N ASP A 33 12.00 1.62 5.22
CA ASP A 33 12.96 0.49 5.08
C ASP A 33 12.80 -0.29 3.76
N LEU A 34 11.64 -0.17 3.11
CA LEU A 34 11.39 -0.79 1.82
C LEU A 34 12.12 -0.09 0.67
N LEU A 35 12.47 1.20 0.82
CA LEU A 35 13.25 1.95 -0.17
C LEU A 35 14.64 1.34 -0.33
N ASP A 36 15.34 1.12 0.78
CA ASP A 36 16.71 0.60 0.78
C ASP A 36 16.73 -0.86 0.29
N PHE A 37 15.70 -1.64 0.62
CA PHE A 37 15.60 -3.03 0.16
C PHE A 37 15.45 -3.12 -1.37
N LEU A 38 14.67 -2.22 -1.97
CA LEU A 38 14.38 -2.25 -3.41
C LEU A 38 15.40 -1.46 -4.25
N ASP A 39 16.30 -0.72 -3.62
CA ASP A 39 17.10 0.34 -4.27
C ASP A 39 16.21 1.32 -5.05
N LEU A 40 15.09 1.71 -4.41
CA LEU A 40 14.01 2.45 -5.07
C LEU A 40 14.25 3.97 -4.98
N PRO A 41 14.48 4.66 -6.11
CA PRO A 41 14.67 6.11 -6.10
C PRO A 41 13.37 6.83 -5.73
N THR A 42 13.47 7.79 -4.81
CA THR A 42 12.35 8.66 -4.43
C THR A 42 12.36 9.98 -5.18
N SER A 43 11.21 10.61 -5.33
CA SER A 43 11.11 12.00 -5.77
C SER A 43 11.89 12.94 -4.82
N GLN A 44 12.43 14.02 -5.38
CA GLN A 44 13.15 15.03 -4.59
C GLN A 44 12.20 15.89 -3.72
N SER A 45 10.91 15.93 -4.06
CA SER A 45 9.90 16.69 -3.35
C SER A 45 9.15 15.82 -2.35
N SER A 46 9.02 16.29 -1.11
CA SER A 46 8.15 15.66 -0.12
C SER A 46 6.70 16.12 -0.26
N ALA A 47 5.76 15.19 -0.22
CA ALA A 47 4.32 15.47 -0.12
C ALA A 47 3.91 15.62 1.35
N ARG A 48 3.07 16.59 1.66
CA ARG A 48 2.45 16.71 2.99
C ARG A 48 1.09 16.01 2.98
N GLY A 49 0.91 15.04 3.88
CA GLY A 49 -0.40 14.44 4.13
C GLY A 49 -0.87 14.75 5.55
N SER A 50 -2.19 14.72 5.75
CA SER A 50 -2.84 14.92 7.04
C SER A 50 -3.72 13.73 7.38
N GLY A 51 -3.70 13.30 8.64
CA GLY A 51 -4.52 12.22 9.15
C GLY A 51 -4.89 12.45 10.62
N VAL A 52 -5.49 11.42 11.23
CA VAL A 52 -5.99 11.47 12.62
C VAL A 52 -4.88 11.81 13.62
N THR A 53 -3.64 11.43 13.32
CA THR A 53 -2.46 11.67 14.17
C THR A 53 -1.75 13.00 13.88
N GLY A 54 -2.30 13.84 13.00
CA GLY A 54 -1.71 15.10 12.56
C GLY A 54 -1.15 15.03 11.13
N SER A 55 -0.23 15.95 10.80
CA SER A 55 0.39 16.00 9.47
C SER A 55 1.75 15.31 9.44
N SER A 56 2.03 14.61 8.34
CA SER A 56 3.29 13.92 8.10
C SER A 56 3.83 14.25 6.70
N TRP A 57 5.14 14.13 6.56
CA TRP A 57 5.82 14.27 5.28
C TRP A 57 6.08 12.89 4.70
N TYR A 58 5.85 12.77 3.40
CA TYR A 58 5.98 11.54 2.65
C TYR A 58 6.90 11.78 1.46
N ARG A 59 7.73 10.78 1.15
CA ARG A 59 8.40 10.67 -0.14
C ARG A 59 7.53 9.87 -1.09
N THR A 60 7.62 10.12 -2.38
CA THR A 60 6.94 9.29 -3.39
C THR A 60 7.97 8.52 -4.20
N ALA A 61 7.60 7.32 -4.64
CA ALA A 61 8.36 6.58 -5.63
C ALA A 61 7.41 5.75 -6.51
N ARG A 62 7.94 5.18 -7.60
CA ARG A 62 7.17 4.39 -8.54
C ARG A 62 7.69 2.96 -8.58
N LEU A 63 6.83 2.01 -8.28
CA LEU A 63 7.08 0.58 -8.37
C LEU A 63 6.79 0.09 -9.78
N ASP A 64 7.61 -0.83 -10.28
CA ASP A 64 7.33 -1.51 -11.55
C ASP A 64 6.08 -2.38 -11.41
N ARG A 65 5.96 -3.08 -10.28
CA ARG A 65 4.81 -3.94 -9.96
C ARG A 65 4.38 -3.84 -8.50
N LEU A 66 3.07 -3.86 -8.29
CA LEU A 66 2.41 -4.12 -7.01
C LEU A 66 1.39 -5.24 -7.22
N GLU A 67 1.47 -6.27 -6.39
CA GLU A 67 0.68 -7.49 -6.51
C GLU A 67 -0.09 -7.79 -5.23
N ILE A 68 -1.40 -8.03 -5.38
CA ILE A 68 -2.28 -8.53 -4.33
C ILE A 68 -2.82 -9.89 -4.79
N GLY A 69 -2.23 -10.98 -4.30
CA GLY A 69 -2.53 -12.32 -4.81
C GLY A 69 -2.21 -12.41 -6.31
N SER A 70 -3.22 -12.66 -7.15
CA SER A 70 -3.07 -12.68 -8.61
C SER A 70 -3.37 -11.35 -9.29
N ILE A 71 -3.72 -10.30 -8.52
CA ILE A 71 -4.07 -9.00 -9.07
C ILE A 71 -2.80 -8.17 -9.20
N LEU A 72 -2.51 -7.75 -10.44
CA LEU A 72 -1.33 -6.95 -10.77
C LEU A 72 -1.69 -5.48 -11.05
N PHE A 73 -0.86 -4.59 -10.51
CA PHE A 73 -0.78 -3.18 -10.82
C PHE A 73 0.64 -2.89 -11.33
N SER A 74 0.75 -2.22 -12.47
CA SER A 74 2.03 -1.83 -13.07
C SER A 74 2.26 -0.33 -12.88
N GLU A 75 3.52 0.09 -12.85
CA GLU A 75 3.89 1.53 -12.82
C GLU A 75 3.19 2.29 -11.68
N THR A 76 3.20 1.71 -10.49
CA THR A 76 2.37 2.17 -9.37
C THR A 76 3.10 3.21 -8.53
N GLU A 77 2.59 4.44 -8.48
CA GLU A 77 3.09 5.46 -7.54
C GLU A 77 2.61 5.16 -6.12
N VAL A 78 3.54 5.19 -5.16
CA VAL A 78 3.27 4.92 -3.75
C VAL A 78 4.04 5.90 -2.86
N PHE A 79 3.61 6.01 -1.61
CA PHE A 79 4.16 6.94 -0.63
C PHE A 79 5.01 6.20 0.41
N PHE A 80 5.99 6.89 0.97
CA PHE A 80 6.86 6.37 2.03
C PHE A 80 6.94 7.38 3.16
N GLY A 81 6.66 6.92 4.38
CA GLY A 81 6.67 7.77 5.56
C GLY A 81 6.51 6.99 6.85
N SER A 82 6.65 7.68 7.97
CA SER A 82 6.51 7.06 9.30
C SER A 82 5.09 6.50 9.49
N LEU A 83 5.02 5.24 9.93
CA LEU A 83 3.76 4.58 10.27
C LEU A 83 3.49 4.69 11.78
N PRO A 84 2.23 4.53 12.24
CA PRO A 84 1.92 4.48 13.66
C PRO A 84 2.74 3.41 14.38
N GLY A 85 3.41 3.74 15.49
CA GLY A 85 4.32 2.81 16.18
C GLY A 85 3.67 1.48 16.60
N VAL A 86 2.35 1.45 16.81
CA VAL A 86 1.59 0.23 17.11
C VAL A 86 1.64 -0.80 15.95
N PHE A 87 1.87 -0.37 14.70
CA PHE A 87 1.93 -1.25 13.54
C PHE A 87 3.08 -2.26 13.63
N SER A 88 4.21 -1.86 14.23
CA SER A 88 5.34 -2.76 14.49
C SER A 88 4.94 -4.00 15.31
N LYS A 89 4.02 -3.86 16.26
CA LYS A 89 3.53 -4.97 17.10
C LYS A 89 2.72 -6.00 16.31
N TYR A 90 2.18 -5.60 15.16
CA TYR A 90 1.37 -6.44 14.28
C TYR A 90 2.08 -6.77 12.96
N TYR A 91 3.38 -6.44 12.85
CA TYR A 91 4.18 -6.63 11.63
C TYR A 91 3.53 -6.00 10.40
N ILE A 92 2.99 -4.78 10.53
CA ILE A 92 2.38 -4.03 9.44
C ILE A 92 3.43 -3.07 8.87
N ASP A 93 3.81 -3.30 7.63
CA ASP A 93 4.84 -2.58 6.88
C ASP A 93 4.26 -1.46 6.01
N GLY A 94 2.93 -1.37 5.93
CA GLY A 94 2.27 -0.34 5.12
C GLY A 94 0.76 -0.30 5.26
N ILE A 95 0.18 0.67 4.54
CA ILE A 95 -1.24 0.92 4.40
C ILE A 95 -1.58 0.83 2.92
N LEU A 96 -2.62 0.06 2.58
CA LEU A 96 -3.21 0.01 1.25
C LEU A 96 -4.42 0.95 1.22
N GLY A 97 -4.31 2.06 0.49
CA GLY A 97 -5.26 3.16 0.50
C GLY A 97 -6.17 3.22 -0.74
N GLY A 98 -6.98 4.27 -0.79
CA GLY A 98 -7.99 4.52 -1.83
C GLY A 98 -7.45 4.63 -3.25
N ASP A 99 -6.20 5.03 -3.43
CA ASP A 99 -5.50 5.07 -4.73
C ASP A 99 -5.43 3.70 -5.42
N ILE A 100 -5.27 2.62 -4.66
CA ILE A 100 -5.34 1.24 -5.16
C ILE A 100 -6.72 0.63 -4.96
N LEU A 101 -7.34 0.83 -3.78
CA LEU A 101 -8.60 0.18 -3.45
C LEU A 101 -9.76 0.59 -4.37
N LYS A 102 -9.75 1.79 -4.94
CA LYS A 102 -10.78 2.24 -5.90
C LYS A 102 -10.82 1.45 -7.21
N GLU A 103 -9.71 0.80 -7.57
CA GLU A 103 -9.59 -0.05 -8.77
C GLU A 103 -10.11 -1.47 -8.52
N LEU A 104 -10.53 -1.76 -7.28
CA LEU A 104 -10.97 -3.07 -6.83
C LEU A 104 -12.41 -3.00 -6.34
N LYS A 105 -13.15 -4.09 -6.57
CA LYS A 105 -14.31 -4.39 -5.75
C LYS A 105 -13.84 -5.02 -4.45
N VAL A 106 -14.03 -4.29 -3.35
CA VAL A 106 -13.67 -4.69 -2.00
C VAL A 106 -14.92 -5.14 -1.25
N ILE A 107 -14.97 -6.41 -0.84
CA ILE A 107 -16.08 -6.95 -0.04
C ILE A 107 -15.53 -7.35 1.33
N ILE A 108 -16.04 -6.71 2.37
CA ILE A 108 -15.69 -7.00 3.77
C ILE A 108 -16.92 -7.54 4.48
N ASP A 109 -16.88 -8.82 4.87
CA ASP A 109 -17.91 -9.44 5.68
C ASP A 109 -17.37 -9.63 7.11
N TYR A 110 -17.80 -8.75 8.02
CA TYR A 110 -17.38 -8.79 9.42
C TYR A 110 -17.95 -10.01 10.18
N PRO A 111 -19.26 -10.34 10.08
CA PRO A 111 -19.80 -11.55 10.69
C PRO A 111 -19.08 -12.84 10.27
N GLN A 112 -18.86 -13.02 8.95
CA GLN A 112 -18.20 -14.21 8.42
C GLN A 112 -16.68 -14.16 8.50
N LYS A 113 -16.11 -12.99 8.85
CA LYS A 113 -14.67 -12.74 8.83
C LYS A 113 -14.08 -13.14 7.48
N THR A 114 -14.64 -12.60 6.40
CA THR A 114 -14.06 -12.73 5.06
C THR A 114 -13.72 -11.37 4.44
N LEU A 115 -12.65 -11.37 3.65
CA LEU A 115 -12.25 -10.27 2.78
C LEU A 115 -12.10 -10.82 1.37
N LYS A 116 -12.78 -10.19 0.41
CA LYS A 116 -12.65 -10.50 -1.01
C LYS A 116 -12.24 -9.27 -1.78
N LEU A 117 -11.23 -9.42 -2.62
CA LEU A 117 -10.72 -8.39 -3.53
C LEU A 117 -10.86 -8.90 -4.96
N GLU A 118 -11.56 -8.15 -5.80
CA GLU A 118 -11.80 -8.51 -7.20
C GLU A 118 -11.42 -7.32 -8.09
N LYS A 119 -10.57 -7.54 -9.10
CA LYS A 119 -10.34 -6.56 -10.17
C LYS A 119 -11.35 -6.83 -11.28
N LEU A 120 -12.19 -5.85 -11.59
CA LEU A 120 -13.23 -5.97 -12.61
C LEU A 120 -12.74 -5.38 -13.94
N PHE A 121 -12.85 -6.15 -15.02
CA PHE A 121 -12.65 -5.67 -16.37
C PHE A 121 -14.02 -5.41 -17.00
N ILE A 122 -14.41 -4.14 -17.07
CA ILE A 122 -15.62 -3.75 -17.81
C ILE A 122 -15.15 -3.30 -19.18
N SER A 123 -15.38 -4.12 -20.22
CA SER A 123 -15.28 -3.61 -21.59
C SER A 123 -16.45 -2.65 -21.81
N LEU A 124 -16.13 -1.39 -22.10
CA LEU A 124 -17.12 -0.43 -22.61
C LEU A 124 -17.51 -0.77 -24.05
#